data_AF-A0A2S4YLX9-F1
#
_entry.id   AF-A0A2S4YLX9-F1
#
_cell.length_a   1.000
_cell.length_b   1.000
_cell.length_c   1.000
_cell.angle_alpha   90.00
_cell.angle_beta   90.00
_cell.angle_gamma   90.00
#
_symmetry.space_group_name_H-M   'P 1'
#
loop_
_entity.id
_entity.type
_entity.pdbx_description
1 polymer ?
#
loop_
_entity_poly.entity_id
_entity_poly.type
_entity_poly.pdbx_seq_one_letter_code
_entity_poly.pdbx_strand_id
1 'polypeptide(L)'
;MACRAVARAGVMPLLDAVATHVPEAEGAGELTVLAVNRHQTEDNGTRPGPQGLLGHAPVEHSVLAGPDLRATNTPCDPERVRPRGVDTGAVADGRLTVILPPLCWNAVRLRPTVC
;
A
#
# COMPACT_ATOMS: atom_id res chain seq x y z
N MET A 1 20.11 36.16 -17.13
CA MET A 1 19.70 35.17 -16.10
C MET A 1 18.33 34.65 -16.52
N ALA A 2 18.25 33.46 -17.12
CA ALA A 2 16.99 32.92 -17.65
C ALA A 2 16.22 32.21 -16.54
N CYS A 3 15.06 32.77 -16.17
CA CYS A 3 14.09 32.10 -15.31
C CYS A 3 13.55 30.88 -16.07
N ARG A 4 13.93 29.67 -15.64
CA ARG A 4 13.45 28.42 -16.24
C ARG A 4 12.01 28.21 -15.75
N ALA A 5 11.03 28.40 -16.63
CA ALA A 5 9.66 28.02 -16.34
C ALA A 5 9.62 26.53 -15.98
N VAL A 6 9.20 26.21 -14.75
CA VAL A 6 8.87 24.84 -14.37
C VAL A 6 7.64 24.44 -15.19
N ALA A 7 7.75 23.36 -15.97
CA ALA A 7 6.61 22.81 -16.67
C ALA A 7 5.45 22.59 -15.67
N ARG A 8 4.24 22.92 -16.10
CA ARG A 8 3.03 22.66 -15.31
C ARG A 8 3.03 21.18 -14.93
N ALA A 9 3.11 20.87 -13.63
CA ALA A 9 3.01 19.49 -13.18
C ALA A 9 1.70 18.91 -13.71
N GLY A 10 1.78 17.80 -14.45
CA GLY A 10 0.60 17.06 -14.89
C GLY A 10 -0.21 16.55 -13.70
N VAL A 11 -1.43 16.09 -13.95
CA VAL A 11 -2.26 15.48 -12.90
C VAL A 11 -1.55 14.21 -12.42
N MET A 12 -1.13 14.19 -11.15
CA MET A 12 -0.46 13.05 -10.52
C MET A 12 -1.51 12.18 -9.82
N PRO A 13 -1.59 10.87 -10.11
CA PRO A 13 -2.37 9.95 -9.30
C PRO A 13 -1.90 9.98 -7.84
N LEU A 14 -2.82 10.26 -6.91
CA LEU A 14 -2.55 10.29 -5.48
C LEU A 14 -2.48 8.89 -4.86
N LEU A 15 -3.07 7.91 -5.53
CA LEU A 15 -2.94 6.50 -5.20
C LEU A 15 -2.26 5.76 -6.36
N ASP A 16 -1.38 4.84 -5.99
CA ASP A 16 -0.67 3.98 -6.93
C ASP A 16 -0.49 2.61 -6.28
N ALA A 17 -0.67 1.55 -7.06
CA ALA A 17 -0.63 0.18 -6.56
C ALA A 17 -0.14 -0.80 -7.62
N VAL A 18 0.63 -1.79 -7.17
CA VAL A 18 1.11 -2.91 -7.96
C VAL A 18 0.87 -4.20 -7.19
N ALA A 19 0.70 -5.31 -7.90
CA ALA A 19 0.54 -6.62 -7.30
C ALA A 19 1.60 -7.58 -7.84
N THR A 20 2.18 -8.36 -6.94
CA THR A 20 2.99 -9.54 -7.27
C THR A 20 2.22 -10.79 -6.92
N HIS A 21 2.37 -11.83 -7.72
CA HIS A 21 1.69 -13.11 -7.54
C HIS A 21 2.72 -14.23 -7.70
N VAL A 22 2.75 -15.14 -6.73
CA VAL A 22 3.50 -16.39 -6.81
C VAL A 22 2.52 -17.46 -7.28
N PRO A 23 2.64 -17.99 -8.52
CA PRO A 23 1.72 -19.00 -9.02
C PRO A 23 1.68 -20.24 -8.14
N GLU A 24 0.52 -20.91 -8.07
CA GLU A 24 0.37 -22.18 -7.34
C GLU A 24 1.35 -23.27 -7.79
N ALA A 25 1.72 -23.29 -9.07
CA ALA A 25 2.71 -24.23 -9.60
C ALA A 25 4.12 -24.03 -9.01
N GLU A 26 4.39 -22.86 -8.43
CA GLU A 26 5.70 -22.45 -7.90
C GLU A 26 5.65 -22.15 -6.39
N GLY A 27 4.49 -22.28 -5.74
CA GLY A 27 4.31 -21.95 -4.32
C GLY A 27 2.86 -22.01 -3.85
N ALA A 28 2.54 -21.32 -2.76
CA ALA A 28 1.21 -21.38 -2.13
C ALA A 28 0.14 -20.46 -2.77
N GLY A 29 0.35 -19.99 -4.00
CA GLY A 29 -0.58 -19.04 -4.64
C GLY A 29 -0.62 -17.65 -3.97
N GLU A 30 0.44 -17.24 -3.27
CA GLU A 30 0.42 -15.99 -2.50
C GLU A 30 0.40 -14.76 -3.42
N LEU A 31 -0.40 -13.75 -3.05
CA LEU A 31 -0.48 -12.47 -3.74
C LEU A 31 -0.12 -11.34 -2.77
N THR A 32 0.69 -10.38 -3.22
CA THR A 32 1.04 -9.20 -2.43
C THR A 32 0.68 -7.94 -3.19
N VAL A 33 -0.14 -7.09 -2.58
CA VAL A 33 -0.46 -5.75 -3.08
C VAL A 33 0.45 -4.75 -2.38
N LEU A 34 1.20 -3.99 -3.16
CA LEU A 34 2.01 -2.86 -2.69
C LEU A 34 1.31 -1.57 -3.12
N ALA A 35 1.01 -0.69 -2.17
CA ALA A 35 0.26 0.53 -2.44
C ALA A 35 0.84 1.75 -1.72
N VAL A 36 0.77 2.92 -2.37
CA VAL A 36 1.14 4.21 -1.78
C VAL A 36 -0.02 5.19 -1.80
N ASN A 37 -0.17 5.94 -0.71
CA ASN A 37 -1.04 7.13 -0.65
C ASN A 37 -0.19 8.38 -0.57
N ARG A 38 -0.22 9.19 -1.64
CA ARG A 38 0.50 10.46 -1.76
C ARG A 38 -0.35 11.66 -1.32
N HIS A 39 -1.60 11.44 -0.91
CA HIS A 39 -2.42 12.51 -0.35
C HIS A 39 -1.85 12.96 0.99
N GLN A 40 -1.79 14.28 1.20
CA GLN A 40 -1.18 14.88 2.39
C GLN A 40 -2.06 14.87 3.64
N THR A 41 -3.36 14.59 3.50
CA THR A 41 -4.37 14.86 4.53
C THR A 41 -5.51 13.87 4.52
N GLU A 42 -5.93 13.39 3.35
CA GLU A 42 -7.04 12.45 3.24
C GLU A 42 -6.55 11.01 3.40
N ASP A 43 -7.20 10.31 4.33
CA ASP A 43 -7.31 8.87 4.30
C ASP A 43 -8.06 8.53 3.02
N ASN A 44 -7.35 7.98 2.03
CA ASN A 44 -8.01 7.49 0.84
C ASN A 44 -8.63 6.14 1.19
N GLY A 45 -9.75 6.21 1.91
CA GLY A 45 -10.63 5.10 2.18
C GLY A 45 -11.16 4.55 0.87
N THR A 46 -10.75 3.33 0.57
CA THR A 46 -11.54 2.44 -0.30
C THR A 46 -11.63 2.86 -1.77
N ARG A 47 -10.50 2.98 -2.47
CA ARG A 47 -10.50 2.87 -3.93
C ARG A 47 -10.53 1.39 -4.38
N PRO A 48 -10.99 1.08 -5.60
CA PRO A 48 -10.93 -0.29 -6.11
C PRO A 48 -9.48 -0.76 -6.14
N GLY A 49 -9.18 -1.74 -5.28
CA GLY A 49 -7.97 -2.53 -5.40
C GLY A 49 -7.97 -3.33 -6.72
N PRO A 50 -6.86 -4.05 -7.00
CA PRO A 50 -6.80 -4.93 -8.14
C PRO A 50 -7.99 -5.92 -8.14
N GLN A 51 -8.60 -6.10 -9.30
CA GLN A 51 -9.65 -7.09 -9.54
C GLN A 51 -9.03 -8.47 -9.78
N GLY A 52 -9.83 -9.53 -9.70
CA GLY A 52 -9.33 -10.90 -9.88
C GLY A 52 -8.81 -11.55 -8.59
N LEU A 53 -9.10 -10.96 -7.42
CA LEU A 53 -8.77 -11.54 -6.10
C LEU A 53 -9.83 -12.52 -5.60
N LEU A 54 -10.67 -13.05 -6.50
CA LEU A 54 -11.64 -14.08 -6.12
C LEU A 54 -10.88 -15.27 -5.52
N GLY A 55 -11.41 -15.80 -4.43
CA GLY A 55 -10.78 -16.91 -3.73
C GLY A 55 -9.50 -16.55 -2.96
N HIS A 56 -9.24 -15.27 -2.65
CA HIS A 56 -8.15 -14.85 -1.77
C HIS A 56 -8.67 -14.12 -0.53
N ALA A 57 -7.99 -14.29 0.61
CA ALA A 57 -8.21 -13.52 1.83
C ALA A 57 -6.92 -12.79 2.27
N PRO A 58 -7.04 -11.55 2.79
CA PRO A 58 -5.89 -10.83 3.30
C PRO A 58 -5.47 -11.42 4.65
N VAL A 59 -4.18 -11.74 4.78
CA VAL A 59 -3.59 -12.40 5.95
C VAL A 59 -2.64 -11.49 6.73
N GLU A 60 -2.17 -10.42 6.10
CA GLU A 60 -1.27 -9.45 6.72
C GLU A 60 -1.41 -8.09 6.01
N HIS A 61 -1.36 -7.01 6.79
CA HIS A 61 -1.29 -5.65 6.28
C HIS A 61 -0.27 -4.85 7.10
N SER A 62 0.80 -4.43 6.44
CA SER A 62 1.89 -3.63 7.01
C SER A 62 1.88 -2.22 6.43
N VAL A 63 1.88 -1.21 7.29
CA VAL A 63 1.83 0.21 6.91
C VAL A 63 3.05 0.95 7.44
N LEU A 64 3.71 1.71 6.57
CA LEU A 64 4.72 2.69 6.92
C LEU A 64 4.14 4.10 6.71
N ALA A 65 3.83 4.78 7.81
CA ALA A 65 3.26 6.13 7.82
C ALA A 65 3.69 6.88 9.09
N GLY A 66 3.66 8.21 9.09
CA GLY A 66 3.96 9.00 10.28
C GLY A 66 3.65 10.48 10.10
N PRO A 67 3.46 11.22 11.21
CA PRO A 67 3.13 12.65 11.16
C PRO A 67 4.33 13.53 10.77
N ASP A 68 5.55 13.07 11.00
CA ASP A 68 6.79 13.77 10.66
C ASP A 68 7.43 13.16 9.41
N LEU A 69 7.32 13.85 8.28
CA LEU A 69 7.89 13.43 6.99
C LEU A 69 9.42 13.51 6.94
N ARG A 70 10.04 14.13 7.93
CA ARG A 70 11.50 14.21 8.09
C ARG A 70 12.01 13.24 9.15
N ALA A 71 11.14 12.41 9.73
CA ALA A 71 11.56 11.38 10.66
C ALA A 71 12.51 10.39 9.96
N THR A 72 13.62 10.09 10.63
CA THR A 72 14.60 9.10 10.19
C THR A 72 15.00 8.23 11.37
N ASN A 73 15.45 7.01 11.07
CA ASN A 73 16.06 6.14 12.07
C ASN A 73 17.46 6.63 12.37
N THR A 74 17.83 6.64 13.65
CA THR A 74 19.16 7.05 14.13
C THR A 74 19.75 5.95 15.00
N PRO A 75 21.06 5.93 15.30
CA PRO A 75 21.61 4.95 16.25
C PRO A 75 20.95 4.97 17.63
N CYS A 76 20.48 6.14 18.08
CA CYS A 76 19.79 6.29 19.37
C CYS A 76 18.31 5.88 19.32
N ASP A 77 17.71 5.89 18.13
CA ASP A 77 16.31 5.49 17.90
C ASP A 77 16.21 4.80 16.52
N PRO A 78 16.65 3.53 16.43
CA PRO A 78 16.78 2.83 15.15
C PRO A 78 15.44 2.37 14.57
N GLU A 79 14.38 2.37 15.37
CA GLU A 79 13.06 1.83 15.03
C GLU A 79 11.97 2.92 14.97
N ARG A 80 12.38 4.20 14.95
CA ARG A 80 11.48 5.38 14.89
C ARG A 80 10.49 5.32 13.73
N VAL A 81 10.99 4.91 12.57
CA VAL A 81 10.31 4.78 11.29
C VAL A 81 10.41 3.33 10.85
N ARG A 82 9.34 2.57 11.11
CA ARG A 82 9.22 1.18 10.71
C ARG A 82 7.79 0.85 10.27
N PRO A 83 7.59 -0.13 9.38
CA PRO A 83 6.27 -0.65 9.09
C PRO A 83 5.61 -1.20 10.35
N ARG A 84 4.29 -1.02 10.46
CA ARG A 84 3.47 -1.53 11.56
C ARG A 84 2.33 -2.36 11.01
N GLY A 85 2.04 -3.48 11.67
CA GLY A 85 0.85 -4.27 11.38
C GLY A 85 -0.41 -3.48 11.72
N VAL A 86 -1.39 -3.52 10.84
CA VAL A 86 -2.73 -2.92 11.03
C VAL A 86 -3.80 -3.93 10.58
N ASP A 87 -5.06 -3.53 10.67
CA ASP A 87 -6.18 -4.34 10.19
C ASP A 87 -6.00 -4.71 8.70
N THR A 88 -6.20 -5.99 8.40
CA THR A 88 -5.98 -6.56 7.07
C THR A 88 -7.02 -6.12 6.04
N GLY A 89 -8.11 -5.49 6.49
CA GLY A 89 -9.25 -5.19 5.67
C GLY A 89 -9.97 -6.46 5.22
N ALA A 90 -10.65 -6.37 4.08
CA ALA A 90 -11.44 -7.48 3.55
C ALA A 90 -11.35 -7.57 2.04
N VAL A 91 -11.49 -8.80 1.51
CA VAL A 91 -11.81 -9.03 0.10
C VAL A 91 -13.29 -9.38 0.02
N ALA A 92 -14.05 -8.61 -0.77
CA ALA A 92 -15.44 -8.88 -1.09
C ALA A 92 -15.62 -8.75 -2.60
N ASP A 93 -16.35 -9.68 -3.22
CA ASP A 93 -16.59 -9.71 -4.67
C ASP A 93 -15.29 -9.59 -5.51
N GLY A 94 -14.21 -10.21 -5.02
CA GLY A 94 -12.89 -10.19 -5.68
C GLY A 94 -12.16 -8.84 -5.62
N ARG A 95 -12.57 -7.96 -4.70
CA ARG A 95 -12.00 -6.62 -4.50
C ARG A 95 -11.50 -6.43 -3.08
N LEU A 96 -10.24 -6.05 -2.95
CA LEU A 96 -9.61 -5.69 -1.67
C LEU A 96 -10.07 -4.30 -1.21
N THR A 97 -10.44 -4.20 0.06
CA THR A 97 -10.74 -2.96 0.79
C THR A 97 -9.82 -2.85 1.99
N VAL A 98 -9.01 -1.79 2.03
CA VAL A 98 -8.11 -1.44 3.14
C VAL A 98 -8.13 0.08 3.36
N ILE A 99 -7.73 0.51 4.56
CA ILE A 99 -7.54 1.93 4.89
C ILE A 99 -6.09 2.30 4.59
N LEU A 100 -5.88 3.36 3.82
CA LEU A 100 -4.58 3.90 3.48
C LEU A 100 -4.44 5.31 4.09
N PRO A 101 -3.73 5.47 5.22
CA PRO A 101 -3.49 6.78 5.83
C PRO A 101 -2.83 7.78 4.86
N PRO A 102 -2.76 9.08 5.17
CA PRO A 102 -2.09 10.03 4.31
C PRO A 102 -0.58 9.74 4.32
N LEU A 103 0.09 9.98 3.19
CA LEU A 103 1.54 9.84 3.06
C LEU A 103 2.08 8.50 3.58
N CYS A 104 1.45 7.41 3.14
CA CYS A 104 1.79 6.06 3.57
C CYS A 104 2.26 5.15 2.43
N TRP A 105 3.05 4.15 2.81
CA TRP A 105 3.32 2.95 2.02
C TRP A 105 2.68 1.74 2.71
N ASN A 106 2.17 0.79 1.93
CA ASN A 106 1.42 -0.36 2.42
C ASN A 106 1.84 -1.62 1.67
N ALA A 107 1.93 -2.73 2.40
CA ALA A 107 2.00 -4.08 1.85
C ALA A 107 0.87 -4.92 2.44
N VAL A 108 0.00 -5.44 1.58
CA VAL A 108 -1.09 -6.34 1.95
C VAL A 108 -0.81 -7.70 1.33
N ARG A 109 -0.63 -8.72 2.17
CA ARG A 109 -0.46 -10.11 1.72
C ARG A 109 -1.80 -10.81 1.74
N LEU A 110 -2.06 -11.56 0.68
CA LEU A 110 -3.24 -12.36 0.50
C LEU A 110 -2.85 -13.81 0.22
N ARG A 111 -3.69 -14.72 0.68
CA ARG A 111 -3.56 -16.16 0.42
C ARG A 111 -4.85 -16.70 -0.18
N PRO A 112 -4.77 -17.75 -1.00
CA PRO A 112 -5.96 -18.48 -1.44
C PRO A 112 -6.79 -18.93 -0.22
N THR A 113 -8.11 -18.77 -0.30
CA THR A 113 -9.08 -19.23 0.72
C THR A 113 -9.46 -20.71 0.58
N VAL A 114 -8.95 -21.39 -0.45
CA VAL A 114 -9.16 -22.82 -0.67
C VAL A 114 -8.19 -23.63 0.19
N CYS A 115 -8.75 -24.57 0.96
CA CYS A 115 -8.05 -25.67 1.62
C CYS A 115 -7.56 -26.71 0.61
#